data_AF-A0A962TR69-F1
#
_entry.id   AF-A0A962TR69-F1
#
_cell.length_a   1.000
_cell.length_b   1.000
_cell.length_c   1.000
_cell.angle_alpha   90.00
_cell.angle_beta   90.00
_cell.angle_gamma   90.00
#
_symmetry.space_group_name_H-M   'P 1'
#
loop_
_entity.id
_entity.type
_entity.pdbx_description
1 polymer ?
#
loop_
_entity_poly.entity_id
_entity_poly.type
_entity_poly.pdbx_seq_one_letter_code
_entity_poly.pdbx_strand_id
1 'polypeptide(L)'
;MVNQLGYDSSNKGTGNNMRWLRWVAVIPSSIFAWYTMFVFGMFALFCVRDHLYPPEGLISGQCMVWWYIYVEQTVIYLFVALSAFFVVICAAIIAPLHRMYVAWIAYLLGFLVAVYFLSQTSAIDEFMSAIFAGLLGVFSVAKLLGSPVLPNKSFQPTCWITARG
;
A
#
# COMPACT_ATOMS: atom_id res chain seq x y z
N MET A 1 8.31 -7.32 -55.44
CA MET A 1 8.08 -6.12 -54.61
C MET A 1 6.67 -6.24 -54.03
N VAL A 2 6.55 -6.76 -52.80
CA VAL A 2 5.26 -7.03 -52.14
C VAL A 2 5.19 -6.12 -50.92
N ASN A 3 4.10 -5.36 -50.85
CA ASN A 3 3.81 -4.33 -49.86
C ASN A 3 3.74 -4.90 -48.42
N GLN A 4 4.64 -4.45 -47.54
CA GLN A 4 4.71 -4.78 -46.11
C GLN A 4 4.26 -3.60 -45.21
N LEU A 5 3.46 -2.66 -45.71
CA LEU A 5 3.12 -1.42 -44.99
C LEU A 5 1.77 -1.45 -44.23
N GLY A 6 1.13 -2.62 -44.11
CA GLY A 6 -0.26 -2.71 -43.63
C GLY A 6 -0.50 -3.11 -42.18
N TYR A 7 0.53 -3.50 -41.40
CA TYR A 7 0.30 -4.24 -40.15
C TYR A 7 0.69 -3.52 -38.84
N ASP A 8 1.00 -2.21 -38.86
CA ASP A 8 1.66 -1.56 -37.70
C ASP A 8 0.91 -0.43 -37.00
N SER A 9 -0.35 -0.15 -37.36
CA SER A 9 -1.12 0.96 -36.74
C SER A 9 -2.19 0.52 -35.72
N SER A 10 -2.62 -0.75 -35.74
CA SER A 10 -3.72 -1.20 -34.87
C SER A 10 -3.31 -1.64 -33.46
N ASN A 11 -2.01 -1.68 -33.13
CA ASN A 11 -1.51 -2.23 -31.86
C ASN A 11 -0.82 -1.19 -30.93
N LYS A 12 -0.89 0.10 -31.27
CA LYS A 12 -0.44 1.19 -30.36
C LYS A 12 -1.47 1.55 -29.28
N GLY A 13 -2.74 1.20 -29.47
CA GLY A 13 -3.80 1.47 -28.49
C GLY A 13 -3.77 0.54 -27.28
N THR A 14 -3.54 -0.75 -27.48
CA THR A 14 -3.71 -1.78 -26.44
C THR A 14 -2.65 -1.69 -25.34
N GLY A 15 -1.41 -1.33 -25.69
CA GLY A 15 -0.31 -1.19 -24.72
C GLY A 15 -0.47 0.00 -23.77
N ASN A 16 -1.03 1.11 -24.24
CA ASN A 16 -1.33 2.28 -23.40
C ASN A 16 -2.58 2.07 -22.55
N ASN A 17 -3.61 1.41 -23.09
CA ASN A 17 -4.85 1.13 -22.36
C ASN A 17 -4.61 0.24 -21.13
N MET A 18 -3.77 -0.81 -21.25
CA MET A 18 -3.42 -1.65 -20.09
C MET A 18 -2.60 -0.91 -19.03
N ARG A 19 -1.77 0.06 -19.42
CA ARG A 19 -1.05 0.92 -18.45
C ARG A 19 -2.02 1.84 -17.73
N TRP A 20 -2.94 2.47 -18.45
CA TRP A 20 -3.94 3.37 -17.87
C TRP A 20 -4.89 2.65 -16.92
N LEU A 21 -5.35 1.44 -17.28
CA LEU A 21 -6.21 0.63 -16.41
C LEU A 21 -5.55 0.31 -15.07
N ARG A 22 -4.24 0.05 -15.07
CA ARG A 22 -3.46 -0.21 -13.85
C ARG A 22 -3.35 1.03 -12.97
N TRP A 23 -3.22 2.22 -13.56
CA TRP A 23 -3.23 3.49 -12.81
C TRP A 23 -4.59 3.77 -12.16
N VAL A 24 -5.68 3.54 -12.89
CA VAL A 24 -7.04 3.68 -12.36
C VAL A 24 -7.29 2.67 -11.25
N ALA A 25 -6.75 1.45 -11.35
CA ALA A 25 -6.87 0.41 -10.33
C ALA A 25 -6.10 0.71 -9.02
N VAL A 26 -5.12 1.62 -9.02
CA VAL A 26 -4.39 1.99 -7.79
C VAL A 26 -5.35 2.60 -6.76
N ILE A 27 -6.19 3.55 -7.17
CA ILE A 27 -7.12 4.25 -6.28
C ILE A 27 -8.08 3.29 -5.54
N PRO A 28 -8.89 2.46 -6.24
CA PRO A 28 -9.81 1.54 -5.58
C PRO A 28 -9.07 0.48 -4.76
N SER A 29 -7.86 0.08 -5.16
CA SER A 29 -7.07 -0.87 -4.37
C SER A 29 -6.62 -0.31 -3.03
N SER A 30 -6.22 0.96 -2.99
CA SER A 30 -5.83 1.65 -1.76
C SER A 30 -7.02 1.82 -0.82
N ILE A 31 -8.17 2.21 -1.38
CA ILE A 31 -9.43 2.31 -0.62
C ILE A 31 -9.81 0.95 -0.06
N PHE A 32 -9.72 -0.11 -0.87
CA PHE A 32 -10.02 -1.47 -0.43
C PHE A 32 -9.07 -1.93 0.69
N ALA A 33 -7.76 -1.69 0.54
CA ALA A 33 -6.78 -2.00 1.58
C ALA A 33 -7.10 -1.31 2.91
N TRP A 34 -7.44 -0.02 2.86
CA TRP A 34 -7.85 0.73 4.05
C TRP A 34 -9.11 0.14 4.72
N TYR A 35 -10.16 -0.12 3.96
CA TYR A 35 -11.40 -0.71 4.49
C TYR A 35 -11.18 -2.11 5.05
N THR A 36 -10.35 -2.94 4.42
CA THR A 36 -10.05 -4.28 4.95
C THR A 36 -9.40 -4.17 6.33
N MET A 37 -8.38 -3.33 6.49
CA MET A 37 -7.71 -3.15 7.79
C MET A 37 -8.64 -2.53 8.84
N PHE A 38 -9.53 -1.62 8.43
CA PHE A 38 -10.55 -1.07 9.32
C PHE A 38 -11.52 -2.14 9.83
N VAL A 39 -12.05 -2.98 8.94
CA VAL A 39 -12.95 -4.08 9.33
C VAL A 39 -12.23 -5.11 10.20
N PHE A 40 -10.98 -5.44 9.89
CA PHE A 40 -10.17 -6.33 10.73
C PHE A 40 -9.91 -5.73 12.12
N GLY A 41 -9.63 -4.43 12.22
CA GLY A 41 -9.47 -3.75 13.51
C GLY A 41 -10.75 -3.76 14.35
N MET A 42 -11.89 -3.48 13.72
CA MET A 42 -13.20 -3.57 14.38
C MET A 42 -13.50 -5.00 14.87
N PHE A 43 -13.23 -6.01 14.05
CA PHE A 43 -13.40 -7.41 14.44
C PHE A 43 -12.45 -7.80 15.58
N ALA A 44 -11.21 -7.33 15.56
CA ALA A 44 -10.24 -7.58 16.62
C ALA A 44 -10.73 -7.00 17.97
N LEU A 45 -11.23 -5.76 17.97
CA LEU A 45 -11.84 -5.17 19.17
C LEU A 45 -13.07 -5.97 19.64
N PHE A 46 -13.88 -6.47 18.72
CA PHE A 46 -15.03 -7.30 19.06
C PHE A 46 -14.62 -8.63 19.69
N CYS A 47 -13.61 -9.31 19.14
CA CYS A 47 -13.05 -10.52 19.74
C CYS A 47 -12.41 -10.26 21.11
N VAL A 48 -11.73 -9.12 21.28
CA VAL A 48 -11.19 -8.73 22.60
C VAL A 48 -12.33 -8.56 23.60
N ARG A 49 -13.43 -7.93 23.18
CA ARG A 49 -14.62 -7.77 24.02
C ARG A 49 -15.25 -9.10 24.41
N ASP A 50 -15.44 -10.01 23.46
CA ASP A 50 -16.17 -11.26 23.71
C ASP A 50 -15.34 -12.30 24.49
N HIS A 51 -14.00 -12.29 24.33
CA HIS A 51 -13.14 -13.33 24.94
C HIS A 51 -12.36 -12.86 26.17
N LEU A 52 -12.03 -11.57 26.29
CA LEU A 52 -11.20 -11.07 27.39
C LEU A 52 -11.99 -10.34 28.47
N TYR A 53 -13.30 -10.11 28.31
CA TYR A 53 -14.09 -9.46 29.35
C TYR A 53 -14.40 -10.42 30.50
N PRO A 54 -13.91 -10.15 31.72
CA PRO A 54 -14.40 -10.86 32.88
C PRO A 54 -15.85 -10.43 33.14
N PRO A 55 -16.79 -11.38 33.33
CA PRO A 55 -18.22 -11.08 33.51
C PRO A 55 -18.50 -10.18 34.74
N GLU A 56 -17.56 -10.15 35.67
CA GLU A 56 -17.58 -9.39 36.93
C GLU A 56 -17.17 -7.91 36.79
N GLY A 57 -16.69 -7.47 35.62
CA GLY A 57 -16.31 -6.07 35.35
C GLY A 57 -17.32 -5.25 34.51
N LEU A 58 -18.45 -5.86 34.14
CA LEU A 58 -19.49 -5.25 33.30
C LEU A 58 -20.49 -4.48 34.16
N ILE A 59 -20.25 -3.18 34.32
CA ILE A 59 -21.21 -2.26 34.95
C ILE A 59 -21.76 -1.38 33.83
N SER A 60 -23.08 -1.43 33.61
CA SER A 60 -23.78 -0.61 32.59
C SER A 60 -23.32 -0.83 31.13
N GLY A 61 -22.83 -2.03 30.79
CA GLY A 61 -22.40 -2.37 29.44
C GLY A 61 -21.00 -1.85 29.05
N GLN A 62 -20.29 -1.21 29.99
CA GLN A 62 -18.89 -0.81 29.86
C GLN A 62 -18.00 -1.66 30.77
N CYS A 63 -16.76 -1.91 30.31
CA CYS A 63 -15.74 -2.58 31.11
C CYS A 63 -15.02 -1.55 31.95
N MET A 64 -15.09 -1.69 33.28
CA MET A 64 -14.39 -0.78 34.20
C MET A 64 -13.01 -1.32 34.59
N VAL A 65 -12.44 -2.23 33.81
CA VAL A 65 -11.17 -2.85 34.15
C VAL A 65 -10.02 -1.96 33.67
N TRP A 66 -9.15 -1.56 34.60
CA TRP A 66 -8.03 -0.64 34.37
C TRP A 66 -7.09 -1.03 33.22
N TRP A 67 -6.90 -2.33 32.97
CA TRP A 67 -6.03 -2.80 31.88
C TRP A 67 -6.68 -2.69 30.49
N TYR A 68 -8.02 -2.62 30.41
CA TYR A 68 -8.75 -2.69 29.14
C TYR A 68 -8.44 -1.49 28.23
N ILE A 69 -8.30 -0.28 28.81
CA ILE A 69 -7.95 0.94 28.09
C ILE A 69 -6.63 0.78 27.32
N TYR A 70 -5.63 0.13 27.93
CA TYR A 70 -4.34 -0.10 27.28
C TYR A 70 -4.44 -1.13 26.15
N VAL A 71 -5.28 -2.15 26.30
CA VAL A 71 -5.50 -3.16 25.25
C VAL A 71 -6.25 -2.54 24.07
N GLU A 72 -7.29 -1.76 24.33
CA GLU A 72 -8.03 -1.05 23.29
C GLU A 72 -7.12 -0.10 22.51
N GLN A 73 -6.34 0.74 23.20
CA GLN A 73 -5.39 1.66 22.57
C GLN A 73 -4.32 0.94 21.75
N THR A 74 -3.72 -0.14 22.28
CA THR A 74 -2.68 -0.88 21.54
C THR A 74 -3.23 -1.54 20.29
N VAL A 75 -4.46 -2.06 20.32
CA VAL A 75 -5.15 -2.60 19.13
C VAL A 75 -5.38 -1.48 18.12
N ILE A 76 -5.90 -0.33 18.54
CA ILE A 76 -6.13 0.82 17.65
C ILE A 76 -4.81 1.24 16.98
N TYR A 77 -3.75 1.46 17.76
CA TYR A 77 -2.44 1.87 17.23
C TYR A 77 -1.87 0.87 16.23
N LEU A 78 -2.02 -0.43 16.52
CA LEU A 78 -1.53 -1.49 15.65
C LEU A 78 -2.29 -1.50 14.31
N PHE A 79 -3.62 -1.40 14.33
CA PHE A 79 -4.41 -1.42 13.10
C PHE A 79 -4.31 -0.12 12.29
N VAL A 80 -4.15 1.03 12.95
CA VAL A 80 -3.85 2.30 12.29
C VAL A 80 -2.50 2.22 11.57
N ALA A 81 -1.47 1.71 12.26
CA ALA A 81 -0.16 1.49 11.67
C ALA A 81 -0.21 0.50 10.48
N LEU A 82 -0.85 -0.65 10.66
CA LEU A 82 -1.00 -1.64 9.58
C LEU A 82 -1.76 -1.07 8.39
N SER A 83 -2.82 -0.30 8.62
CA SER A 83 -3.59 0.35 7.55
C SER A 83 -2.72 1.27 6.71
N ALA A 84 -1.96 2.17 7.34
CA ALA A 84 -1.04 3.07 6.64
C ALA A 84 0.02 2.30 5.84
N PHE A 85 0.59 1.24 6.42
CA PHE A 85 1.56 0.37 5.77
C PHE A 85 0.98 -0.36 4.54
N PHE A 86 -0.20 -0.98 4.68
CA PHE A 86 -0.84 -1.74 3.61
C PHE A 86 -1.29 -0.85 2.45
N VAL A 87 -1.83 0.34 2.72
CA VAL A 87 -2.22 1.29 1.67
C VAL A 87 -1.03 1.64 0.78
N VAL A 88 0.13 1.95 1.37
CA VAL A 88 1.35 2.28 0.62
C VAL A 88 1.86 1.09 -0.20
N ILE A 89 1.87 -0.11 0.40
CA ILE A 89 2.33 -1.32 -0.29
C ILE A 89 1.41 -1.74 -1.43
N CYS A 90 0.10 -1.76 -1.21
CA CYS A 90 -0.87 -2.10 -2.24
C CYS A 90 -0.77 -1.14 -3.44
N ALA A 91 -0.68 0.17 -3.17
CA ALA A 91 -0.50 1.18 -4.22
C ALA A 91 0.79 0.93 -5.03
N ALA A 92 1.89 0.59 -4.36
CA ALA A 92 3.18 0.35 -5.00
C ALA A 92 3.24 -0.96 -5.81
N ILE A 93 2.58 -2.03 -5.36
CA ILE A 93 2.56 -3.33 -6.05
C ILE A 93 1.76 -3.23 -7.37
N ILE A 94 0.66 -2.50 -7.36
CA ILE A 94 -0.25 -2.39 -8.52
C ILE A 94 0.34 -1.45 -9.59
N ALA A 95 1.18 -0.50 -9.18
CA ALA A 95 1.86 0.41 -10.09
C ALA A 95 2.84 -0.32 -11.05
N PRO A 96 2.69 -0.17 -12.38
CA PRO A 96 3.52 -0.86 -13.37
C PRO A 96 4.86 -0.15 -13.68
N LEU A 97 5.00 1.15 -13.38
CA LEU A 97 6.19 1.97 -13.64
C LEU A 97 6.35 3.01 -12.51
N HIS A 98 7.57 3.28 -12.06
CA HIS A 98 7.87 4.28 -11.00
C HIS A 98 7.20 4.01 -9.63
N ARG A 99 7.29 2.78 -9.13
CA ARG A 99 6.70 2.34 -7.84
C ARG A 99 7.08 3.23 -6.65
N MET A 100 8.31 3.76 -6.64
CA MET A 100 8.79 4.67 -5.60
C MET A 100 8.04 6.00 -5.61
N TYR A 101 7.76 6.57 -6.78
CA TYR A 101 7.02 7.83 -6.89
C TYR A 101 5.57 7.65 -6.42
N VAL A 102 4.94 6.55 -6.80
CA VAL A 102 3.56 6.23 -6.37
C VAL A 102 3.50 6.00 -4.87
N ALA A 103 4.48 5.30 -4.28
CA ALA A 103 4.55 5.08 -2.84
C ALA A 103 4.65 6.41 -2.06
N TRP A 104 5.49 7.34 -2.52
CA TRP A 104 5.61 8.67 -1.92
C TRP A 104 4.32 9.49 -2.03
N ILE A 105 3.66 9.48 -3.20
CA ILE A 105 2.38 10.19 -3.39
C ILE A 105 1.30 9.60 -2.48
N ALA A 106 1.20 8.26 -2.40
CA ALA A 106 0.24 7.59 -1.53
C ALA A 106 0.50 7.91 -0.05
N TYR A 107 1.78 7.93 0.37
CA TYR A 107 2.18 8.33 1.71
C TYR A 107 1.80 9.79 2.01
N LEU A 108 2.07 10.73 1.10
CA LEU A 108 1.73 12.15 1.28
C LEU A 108 0.22 12.38 1.36
N LEU A 109 -0.57 11.71 0.52
CA LEU A 109 -2.03 11.76 0.58
C LEU A 109 -2.54 11.18 1.92
N GLY A 110 -2.01 10.04 2.34
CA GLY A 110 -2.33 9.45 3.65
C GLY A 110 -1.95 10.36 4.81
N PHE A 111 -0.80 11.03 4.73
CA PHE A 111 -0.35 12.01 5.72
C PHE A 111 -1.31 13.20 5.83
N LEU A 112 -1.78 13.75 4.70
CA LEU A 112 -2.78 14.82 4.72
C LEU A 112 -4.08 14.39 5.40
N VAL A 113 -4.53 13.17 5.13
CA VAL A 113 -5.72 12.59 5.80
C VAL A 113 -5.45 12.41 7.30
N ALA A 114 -4.26 11.95 7.69
CA ALA A 114 -3.89 11.79 9.09
C ALA A 114 -3.84 13.14 9.84
N VAL A 115 -3.31 14.20 9.21
CA VAL A 115 -3.34 15.58 9.75
C VAL A 115 -4.77 16.07 9.92
N TYR A 116 -5.65 15.78 8.97
CA TYR A 116 -7.07 16.12 9.08
C TYR A 116 -7.73 15.42 10.28
N PHE A 117 -7.47 14.13 10.49
CA PHE A 117 -7.97 13.42 11.68
C PHE A 117 -7.39 13.96 12.98
N LEU A 118 -6.07 14.21 13.01
CA LEU A 118 -5.40 14.80 14.18
C LEU A 118 -6.06 16.11 14.61
N SER A 119 -6.50 16.93 13.65
CA SER A 119 -7.20 18.20 13.94
C SER A 119 -8.58 18.02 14.58
N GLN A 120 -9.23 16.88 14.37
CA GLN A 120 -10.56 16.60 14.93
C GLN A 120 -10.52 15.82 16.25
N THR A 121 -9.68 14.79 16.35
CA THR A 121 -9.66 13.88 17.51
C THR A 121 -8.55 14.16 18.51
N SER A 122 -7.59 15.06 18.20
CA SER A 122 -6.40 15.33 19.02
C SER A 122 -5.62 14.07 19.43
N ALA A 123 -5.72 13.00 18.64
CA ALA A 123 -5.08 11.72 18.90
C ALA A 123 -3.64 11.70 18.32
N ILE A 124 -2.71 12.27 19.08
CA ILE A 124 -1.30 12.41 18.66
C ILE A 124 -0.62 11.04 18.50
N ASP A 125 -0.94 10.08 19.36
CA ASP A 125 -0.30 8.76 19.37
C ASP A 125 -0.63 7.96 18.10
N GLU A 126 -1.89 7.99 17.68
CA GLU A 126 -2.37 7.35 16.44
C GLU A 126 -1.65 7.95 15.22
N PHE A 127 -1.53 9.27 15.19
CA PHE A 127 -0.83 10.00 14.13
C PHE A 127 0.64 9.60 14.01
N MET A 128 1.36 9.52 15.14
CA MET A 128 2.76 9.10 15.14
C MET A 128 2.91 7.66 14.64
N SER A 129 2.04 6.75 15.09
CA SER A 129 2.04 5.36 14.64
C SER A 129 1.83 5.23 13.12
N ALA A 130 0.90 6.02 12.56
CA ALA A 130 0.61 6.04 11.13
C ALA A 130 1.80 6.55 10.30
N ILE A 131 2.49 7.59 10.78
CA ILE A 131 3.68 8.15 10.11
C ILE A 131 4.79 7.11 10.04
N PHE A 132 5.16 6.52 11.18
CA PHE A 132 6.25 5.56 11.22
C PHE A 132 5.95 4.32 10.37
N ALA A 133 4.71 3.83 10.42
CA ALA A 133 4.29 2.68 9.62
C ALA A 133 4.22 3.00 8.12
N GLY A 134 3.74 4.18 7.74
CA GLY A 134 3.73 4.65 6.35
C GLY A 134 5.14 4.79 5.78
N LEU A 135 6.07 5.38 6.55
CA LEU A 135 7.49 5.46 6.20
C LEU A 135 8.12 4.07 6.04
N LEU A 136 7.81 3.16 6.96
CA LEU A 136 8.26 1.77 6.89
C LEU A 136 7.71 1.06 5.65
N GLY A 137 6.48 1.39 5.21
CA GLY A 137 5.89 0.94 3.96
C GLY A 137 6.68 1.43 2.74
N VAL A 138 7.01 2.73 2.68
CA VAL A 138 7.84 3.30 1.61
C VAL A 138 9.22 2.66 1.59
N PHE A 139 9.85 2.48 2.76
CA PHE A 139 11.15 1.82 2.88
C PHE A 139 11.11 0.35 2.44
N SER A 140 10.04 -0.36 2.77
CA SER A 140 9.82 -1.75 2.34
C SER A 140 9.69 -1.83 0.82
N VAL A 141 8.96 -0.90 0.20
CA VAL A 141 8.88 -0.76 -1.26
C VAL A 141 10.26 -0.47 -1.87
N ALA A 142 11.04 0.42 -1.26
CA ALA A 142 12.40 0.72 -1.70
C ALA A 142 13.31 -0.51 -1.69
N LYS A 143 13.24 -1.31 -0.62
CA LYS A 143 14.07 -2.49 -0.44
C LYS A 143 13.63 -3.67 -1.32
N LEU A 144 12.32 -3.92 -1.42
CA LEU A 144 11.75 -5.09 -2.10
C LEU A 144 11.55 -4.88 -3.61
N LEU A 145 11.18 -3.66 -4.03
CA LEU A 145 10.81 -3.34 -5.41
C LEU A 145 11.84 -2.43 -6.09
N GLY A 146 12.83 -1.93 -5.34
CA GLY A 146 13.96 -1.16 -5.84
C GLY A 146 15.19 -1.99 -6.21
N SER A 147 15.19 -3.32 -6.03
CA SER A 147 16.21 -4.16 -6.65
C SER A 147 16.10 -4.01 -8.17
N PRO A 148 17.08 -3.39 -8.85
CA PRO A 148 17.05 -3.30 -10.29
C PRO A 148 17.04 -4.74 -10.81
N VAL A 149 15.98 -5.12 -11.53
CA VAL A 149 16.09 -6.22 -12.48
C VAL A 149 17.19 -5.79 -13.41
N LEU A 150 18.41 -6.28 -13.17
CA LEU A 150 19.55 -6.00 -14.03
C LEU A 150 19.08 -6.31 -15.45
N PRO A 151 19.17 -5.34 -16.39
CA PRO A 151 18.88 -5.64 -17.78
C PRO A 151 19.75 -6.83 -18.13
N ASN A 152 19.10 -7.94 -18.47
CA ASN A 152 19.80 -9.15 -18.85
C ASN A 152 20.73 -8.78 -20.01
N LYS A 153 22.04 -8.74 -19.73
CA LYS A 153 23.08 -8.48 -20.73
C LYS A 153 23.20 -9.63 -21.75
N SER A 154 22.28 -10.59 -21.79
CA SER A 154 22.26 -11.65 -22.80
C SER A 154 21.41 -11.27 -24.02
N PHE A 155 21.90 -10.37 -24.87
CA PHE A 155 21.86 -10.51 -26.34
C PHE A 155 22.54 -9.30 -26.98
N GLN A 156 23.86 -9.21 -26.81
CA GLN A 156 24.68 -8.62 -27.86
C GLN A 156 24.97 -9.77 -28.84
N PRO A 157 24.37 -9.82 -30.04
CA PRO A 157 24.95 -10.63 -31.10
C PRO A 157 26.24 -9.94 -31.53
N THR A 158 27.32 -10.15 -30.78
CA THR A 158 28.67 -10.07 -31.33
C THR A 158 28.83 -11.26 -32.26
N CYS A 159 28.52 -11.06 -33.54
CA CYS A 159 29.17 -11.82 -34.59
C CYS A 159 29.84 -10.83 -35.55
N TRP A 160 31.09 -10.58 -35.19
CA TRP A 160 32.15 -10.07 -36.03
C TRP A 160 32.40 -11.04 -37.19
N ILE A 161 32.17 -10.64 -38.44
CA ILE A 161 32.82 -11.27 -39.60
C ILE A 161 33.36 -10.15 -40.50
N THR A 162 34.61 -9.80 -40.20
CA THR A 162 35.74 -9.55 -41.11
C THR A 162 35.51 -8.75 -42.40
N ALA A 163 36.20 -7.61 -42.43
CA ALA A 163 36.85 -7.09 -43.64
C ALA A 163 37.71 -8.17 -44.32
N ARG A 164 37.61 -8.28 -45.66
CA ARG A 164 38.70 -8.56 -46.62
C ARG A 164 38.13 -8.67 -48.04
N GLY A 165 38.71 -7.94 -48.98
CA GLY A 165 38.52 -8.09 -50.42
C GLY A 165 38.36 -6.76 -51.11
#